data_AF-A0A516GZM9-F1
#
_entry.id   AF-A0A516GZM9-F1
#
_cell.length_a   1.000
_cell.length_b   1.000
_cell.length_c   1.000
_cell.angle_alpha   90.00
_cell.angle_beta   90.00
_cell.angle_gamma   90.00
#
_symmetry.space_group_name_H-M   'P 1'
#
loop_
_entity.id
_entity.type
_entity.pdbx_description
1 polymer ?
#
loop_
_entity_poly.entity_id
_entity_poly.type
_entity_poly.pdbx_seq_one_letter_code
_entity_poly.pdbx_strand_id
1 'polypeptide(L)'
;MKALLFGVLFALAGCASDPFAEYAPLDGAIQSPHPASSSRGVPQASREGDILPGYDVARSFFPLALSGALVDYDRDAGRGFHTVLMADFNSVTADPEQPLEAQLAAADRSRLQLLRATPSDTWGRLQHAALLDASDIAVVPMPRGPDGGAAFARSLRQHSGRPVWALLPVSARTGNGETLPDPAEVQVMAFTALMAGATGLIWHGEDNYAARNAGMLGIAPAPQSDYGVQTGTGLPALKATPGDVAASRRLWTAVMQLNRRIAKLVPALLQPDAADPYTLAIGGRRSSEAPPRLRSLLKPAENGGLLLIVLNEAAQAEEFRVGFSRALRAVSRVDDAEAVAVDPERGLFRDSIPARGLRLYRITLSR
;
A
#
# COMPACT_ATOMS: atom_id res chain seq x y z
N MET A 1 -65.51 -44.43 23.56
CA MET A 1 -64.14 -44.16 24.05
C MET A 1 -63.19 -44.19 22.86
N LYS A 2 -62.78 -43.03 22.34
CA LYS A 2 -61.71 -42.86 21.33
C LYS A 2 -60.75 -41.82 21.89
N ALA A 3 -59.58 -42.25 22.32
CA ALA A 3 -58.51 -41.36 22.77
C ALA A 3 -57.69 -40.94 21.54
N LEU A 4 -57.75 -39.65 21.19
CA LEU A 4 -56.91 -39.03 20.18
C LEU A 4 -55.52 -38.81 20.79
N LEU A 5 -54.51 -39.53 20.28
CA LEU A 5 -53.11 -39.30 20.63
C LEU A 5 -52.58 -38.17 19.75
N PHE A 6 -52.52 -36.95 20.30
CA PHE A 6 -51.87 -35.80 19.68
C PHE A 6 -50.35 -35.96 19.87
N GLY A 7 -49.67 -36.49 18.85
CA GLY A 7 -48.22 -36.49 18.78
C GLY A 7 -47.71 -35.08 18.51
N VAL A 8 -47.29 -34.39 19.56
CA VAL A 8 -46.53 -33.13 19.46
C VAL A 8 -45.12 -33.47 19.01
N LEU A 9 -44.84 -33.36 17.71
CA LEU A 9 -43.48 -33.28 17.19
C LEU A 9 -42.92 -31.90 17.60
N PHE A 10 -42.17 -31.85 18.70
CA PHE A 10 -41.24 -30.76 18.95
C PHE A 10 -40.11 -30.89 17.93
N ALA A 11 -40.23 -30.16 16.82
CA ALA A 11 -39.07 -29.86 16.00
C ALA A 11 -38.13 -29.03 16.87
N LEU A 12 -37.10 -29.69 17.41
CA LEU A 12 -35.88 -29.03 17.85
C LEU A 12 -35.28 -28.40 16.60
N ALA A 13 -35.78 -27.22 16.23
CA ALA A 13 -35.03 -26.27 15.45
C ALA A 13 -33.81 -25.95 16.30
N GLY A 14 -32.74 -26.72 16.08
CA GLY A 14 -31.46 -26.47 16.70
C GLY A 14 -31.14 -25.02 16.41
N CYS A 15 -31.13 -24.19 17.46
CA CYS A 15 -30.53 -22.87 17.39
C CYS A 15 -29.12 -23.10 16.88
N ALA A 16 -28.90 -22.90 15.58
CA ALA A 16 -27.57 -22.90 15.02
C ALA A 16 -26.83 -21.84 15.83
N SER A 17 -25.90 -22.30 16.66
CA SER A 17 -25.10 -21.42 17.51
C SER A 17 -24.53 -20.32 16.64
N ASP A 18 -24.69 -19.07 17.09
CA ASP A 18 -24.18 -17.91 16.36
C ASP A 18 -22.74 -18.20 15.94
N PRO A 19 -22.44 -18.25 14.63
CA PRO A 19 -21.11 -18.57 14.17
C PRO A 19 -20.08 -17.54 14.65
N PHE A 20 -20.48 -16.38 15.16
CA PHE A 20 -19.59 -15.38 15.74
C PHE A 20 -19.65 -15.33 17.28
N ALA A 21 -20.25 -16.30 17.96
CA ALA A 21 -20.40 -16.27 19.43
C ALA A 21 -19.07 -16.09 20.21
N GLU A 22 -17.94 -16.52 19.65
CA GLU A 22 -16.59 -16.39 20.23
C GLU A 22 -15.75 -15.26 19.59
N TYR A 23 -16.37 -14.46 18.71
CA TYR A 23 -15.69 -13.48 17.87
C TYR A 23 -16.33 -12.12 18.04
N ALA A 24 -15.49 -11.09 18.22
CA ALA A 24 -15.97 -9.72 18.20
C ALA A 24 -15.97 -9.23 16.74
N PRO A 25 -17.14 -8.88 16.15
CA PRO A 25 -17.18 -8.27 14.84
C PRO A 25 -16.39 -6.95 14.88
N LEU A 26 -15.60 -6.71 13.84
CA LEU A 26 -14.88 -5.47 13.69
C LEU A 26 -15.73 -4.49 12.88
N ASP A 27 -15.98 -3.31 13.47
CA ASP A 27 -16.44 -2.12 12.74
C ASP A 27 -15.38 -1.58 11.74
N GLY A 28 -14.27 -2.31 11.56
CA GLY A 28 -13.08 -1.95 10.79
C GLY A 28 -12.95 -2.61 9.41
N ALA A 29 -14.01 -3.21 8.87
CA ALA A 29 -14.08 -3.44 7.43
C ALA A 29 -14.01 -2.07 6.75
N ILE A 30 -12.87 -1.75 6.14
CA ILE A 30 -12.70 -0.44 5.51
C ILE A 30 -13.53 -0.48 4.24
N GLN A 31 -14.69 0.17 4.30
CA GLN A 31 -15.26 0.75 3.10
C GLN A 31 -14.28 1.85 2.71
N SER A 32 -13.64 1.72 1.54
CA SER A 32 -12.80 2.78 0.96
C SER A 32 -13.48 4.14 1.15
N PRO A 33 -12.74 5.24 1.33
CA PRO A 33 -13.34 6.58 1.35
C PRO A 33 -14.10 6.89 0.04
N HIS A 34 -13.94 6.05 -0.98
CA HIS A 34 -14.72 6.04 -2.21
C HIS A 34 -15.73 4.88 -2.15
N PRO A 35 -16.92 5.08 -1.55
CA PRO A 35 -17.91 4.02 -1.46
C PRO A 35 -18.31 3.55 -2.86
N ALA A 36 -18.68 2.27 -2.98
CA ALA A 36 -19.20 1.68 -4.23
C ALA A 36 -20.43 2.44 -4.77
N SER A 37 -21.14 3.19 -3.92
CA SER A 37 -22.27 4.06 -4.28
C SER A 37 -21.85 5.36 -4.99
N SER A 38 -20.57 5.73 -4.94
CA SER A 38 -20.06 6.86 -5.73
C SER A 38 -19.96 6.42 -7.19
N SER A 39 -20.95 6.81 -8.00
CA SER A 39 -21.00 6.52 -9.45
C SER A 39 -19.78 7.00 -10.24
N ARG A 40 -18.91 7.81 -9.62
CA ARG A 40 -17.67 8.32 -10.22
C ARG A 40 -16.43 7.46 -9.95
N GLY A 41 -16.41 6.62 -8.91
CA GLY A 41 -15.21 5.84 -8.56
C GLY A 41 -14.09 6.68 -7.92
N VAL A 42 -12.90 6.08 -7.75
CA VAL A 42 -11.70 6.76 -7.22
C VAL A 42 -11.04 7.55 -8.37
N PRO A 43 -10.88 8.89 -8.26
CA PRO A 43 -10.20 9.66 -9.29
C PRO A 43 -8.78 9.14 -9.52
N GLN A 44 -8.40 8.96 -10.78
CA GLN A 44 -7.09 8.46 -11.18
C GLN A 44 -6.32 9.51 -11.97
N ALA A 45 -5.00 9.40 -11.99
CA ALA A 45 -4.18 10.10 -12.97
C ALA A 45 -3.96 9.19 -14.18
N SER A 46 -3.84 9.76 -15.38
CA SER A 46 -3.26 9.07 -16.54
C SER A 46 -1.75 9.27 -16.61
N ARG A 47 -1.08 8.58 -17.54
CA ARG A 47 0.37 8.79 -17.77
C ARG A 47 0.65 10.18 -18.30
N GLU A 48 -0.31 10.76 -19.02
CA GLU A 48 -0.26 12.08 -19.63
C GLU A 48 -0.62 13.21 -18.65
N GLY A 49 -1.01 12.86 -17.42
CA GLY A 49 -1.40 13.82 -16.38
C GLY A 49 -2.90 14.16 -16.34
N ASP A 50 -3.72 13.64 -17.26
CA ASP A 50 -5.18 13.82 -17.19
C ASP A 50 -5.74 13.25 -15.89
N ILE A 51 -6.67 13.98 -15.26
CA ILE A 51 -7.47 13.46 -14.15
C ILE A 51 -8.66 12.70 -14.70
N LEU A 52 -8.68 11.40 -14.45
CA LEU A 52 -9.77 10.52 -14.80
C LEU A 52 -10.77 10.48 -13.64
N PRO A 53 -12.08 10.57 -13.89
CA PRO A 53 -13.08 10.53 -12.82
C PRO A 53 -13.08 9.19 -12.08
N GLY A 54 -12.66 8.10 -12.74
CA GLY A 54 -12.57 6.75 -12.20
C GLY A 54 -11.52 5.90 -12.93
N TYR A 55 -11.45 4.60 -12.59
CA TYR A 55 -10.50 3.67 -13.20
C TYR A 55 -10.83 3.36 -14.67
N ASP A 56 -9.85 3.56 -15.53
CA ASP A 56 -9.84 3.17 -16.94
C ASP A 56 -8.60 2.29 -17.15
N VAL A 57 -8.81 1.02 -17.51
CA VAL A 57 -7.73 0.05 -17.68
C VAL A 57 -6.67 0.47 -18.70
N ALA A 58 -7.06 1.25 -19.72
CA ALA A 58 -6.17 1.68 -20.78
C ALA A 58 -5.41 2.97 -20.44
N ARG A 59 -5.96 3.80 -19.54
CA ARG A 59 -5.45 5.16 -19.28
C ARG A 59 -4.94 5.38 -17.87
N SER A 60 -5.51 4.72 -16.87
CA SER A 60 -5.13 4.94 -15.47
C SER A 60 -3.69 4.52 -15.19
N PHE A 61 -3.00 5.38 -14.46
CA PHE A 61 -1.61 5.23 -14.08
C PHE A 61 -1.47 5.18 -12.57
N PHE A 62 -0.82 4.12 -12.09
CA PHE A 62 -0.47 3.95 -10.68
C PHE A 62 1.04 4.14 -10.51
N PRO A 63 1.53 5.26 -9.97
CA PRO A 63 2.95 5.42 -9.76
C PRO A 63 3.43 4.58 -8.59
N LEU A 64 4.52 3.87 -8.83
CA LEU A 64 5.44 3.35 -7.83
C LEU A 64 6.73 4.13 -8.01
N ALA A 65 6.87 5.21 -7.23
CA ALA A 65 7.92 6.20 -7.43
C ALA A 65 9.00 6.13 -6.35
N LEU A 66 10.24 6.41 -6.72
CA LEU A 66 11.31 6.74 -5.77
C LEU A 66 11.50 8.25 -5.73
N SER A 67 11.57 8.83 -4.53
CA SER A 67 11.91 10.23 -4.32
C SER A 67 13.32 10.39 -3.79
N GLY A 68 14.01 11.39 -4.34
CA GLY A 68 15.42 11.69 -4.06
C GLY A 68 16.40 11.05 -5.03
N ALA A 69 15.93 10.40 -6.11
CA ALA A 69 16.78 9.82 -7.16
C ALA A 69 17.68 10.90 -7.79
N LEU A 70 18.99 10.75 -7.67
CA LEU A 70 19.94 11.68 -8.29
C LEU A 70 20.33 11.27 -9.71
N VAL A 71 20.47 12.26 -10.58
CA VAL A 71 21.21 12.14 -11.84
C VAL A 71 22.70 12.10 -11.49
N ASP A 72 23.36 10.98 -11.76
CA ASP A 72 24.80 10.84 -11.57
C ASP A 72 25.54 11.45 -12.77
N TYR A 73 25.93 12.73 -12.66
CA TYR A 73 26.59 13.46 -13.74
C TYR A 73 27.99 12.93 -14.07
N ASP A 74 28.67 12.28 -13.12
CA ASP A 74 30.05 11.82 -13.27
C ASP A 74 30.15 10.42 -13.88
N ARG A 75 29.10 9.59 -13.75
CA ARG A 75 29.15 8.15 -14.11
C ARG A 75 28.00 7.68 -14.98
N ASP A 76 27.61 8.53 -15.94
CA ASP A 76 26.44 8.40 -16.82
C ASP A 76 25.13 8.78 -16.13
N ALA A 77 24.57 9.93 -16.55
CA ALA A 77 23.37 10.57 -16.04
C ALA A 77 22.14 9.63 -15.94
N GLY A 78 22.13 8.51 -16.67
CA GLY A 78 21.05 7.52 -16.63
C GLY A 78 21.19 6.40 -15.59
N ARG A 79 22.36 6.21 -14.97
CA ARG A 79 22.63 4.99 -14.18
C ARG A 79 21.73 4.85 -12.93
N GLY A 80 21.51 5.94 -12.20
CA GLY A 80 20.60 5.97 -11.05
C GLY A 80 19.17 5.59 -11.46
N PHE A 81 18.67 6.18 -12.53
CA PHE A 81 17.32 5.94 -13.05
C PHE A 81 17.17 4.52 -13.60
N HIS A 82 18.18 3.96 -14.26
CA HIS A 82 18.15 2.56 -14.68
C HIS A 82 18.07 1.61 -13.48
N THR A 83 18.80 1.93 -12.40
CA THR A 83 18.78 1.17 -11.15
C THR A 83 17.38 1.19 -10.50
N VAL A 84 16.72 2.34 -10.56
CA VAL A 84 15.33 2.51 -10.10
C VAL A 84 14.36 1.67 -10.93
N LEU A 85 14.45 1.71 -12.26
CA LEU A 85 13.63 0.85 -13.13
C LEU A 85 13.83 -0.63 -12.77
N MET A 86 15.07 -1.07 -12.55
CA MET A 86 15.37 -2.47 -12.23
C MET A 86 14.82 -2.92 -10.87
N ALA A 87 14.44 -1.99 -10.01
CA ALA A 87 13.77 -2.26 -8.74
C ALA A 87 12.22 -2.14 -8.82
N ASP A 88 11.67 -2.25 -10.04
CA ASP A 88 10.23 -2.25 -10.34
C ASP A 88 9.50 -0.96 -9.96
N PHE A 89 10.24 0.13 -9.84
CA PHE A 89 9.66 1.46 -9.88
C PHE A 89 9.31 1.77 -11.34
N ASN A 90 8.21 2.48 -11.52
CA ASN A 90 7.79 2.99 -12.84
C ASN A 90 7.92 4.52 -12.94
N SER A 91 8.31 5.16 -11.84
CA SER A 91 8.39 6.62 -11.72
C SER A 91 9.53 7.07 -10.80
N VAL A 92 9.90 8.33 -10.91
CA VAL A 92 10.77 9.05 -9.98
C VAL A 92 10.23 10.46 -9.78
N THR A 93 10.39 11.05 -8.59
CA THR A 93 10.03 12.47 -8.41
C THR A 93 11.15 13.36 -8.91
N ALA A 94 10.80 14.46 -9.57
CA ALA A 94 11.75 15.49 -9.95
C ALA A 94 12.34 16.15 -8.70
N ASP A 95 13.67 16.24 -8.66
CA ASP A 95 14.41 16.99 -7.66
C ASP A 95 14.55 18.45 -8.12
N PRO A 96 14.02 19.44 -7.38
CA PRO A 96 14.12 20.85 -7.76
C PRO A 96 15.56 21.38 -7.75
N GLU A 97 16.50 20.70 -7.09
CA GLU A 97 17.91 21.11 -7.01
C GLU A 97 18.73 20.67 -8.24
N GLN A 98 18.17 19.82 -9.10
CA GLN A 98 18.83 19.31 -10.29
C GLN A 98 18.26 19.91 -11.58
N PRO A 99 19.09 20.15 -12.61
CA PRO A 99 18.63 20.55 -13.94
C PRO A 99 17.52 19.64 -14.48
N LEU A 100 16.35 20.23 -14.76
CA LEU A 100 15.17 19.47 -15.22
C LEU A 100 15.45 18.74 -16.55
N GLU A 101 16.16 19.36 -17.48
CA GLU A 101 16.51 18.76 -18.78
C GLU A 101 17.32 17.46 -18.61
N ALA A 102 18.23 17.43 -17.65
CA ALA A 102 19.03 16.23 -17.35
C ALA A 102 18.16 15.13 -16.74
N GLN A 103 17.25 15.47 -15.82
CA GLN A 103 16.31 14.52 -15.23
C GLN A 103 15.34 13.96 -16.28
N LEU A 104 14.84 14.79 -17.19
CA LEU A 104 13.99 14.36 -18.31
C LEU A 104 14.73 13.40 -19.24
N ALA A 105 15.97 13.72 -19.61
CA ALA A 105 16.79 12.86 -20.44
C ALA A 105 17.09 11.51 -19.76
N ALA A 106 17.35 11.51 -18.45
CA ALA A 106 17.55 10.28 -17.68
C ALA A 106 16.27 9.44 -17.56
N ALA A 107 15.12 10.09 -17.32
CA ALA A 107 13.80 9.47 -17.26
C ALA A 107 13.43 8.80 -18.59
N ASP A 108 13.58 9.51 -19.70
CA ASP A 108 13.26 9.02 -21.04
C ASP A 108 14.10 7.79 -21.41
N ARG A 109 15.43 7.87 -21.24
CA ARG A 109 16.33 6.73 -21.48
C ARG A 109 16.01 5.52 -20.62
N SER A 110 15.55 5.76 -19.39
CA SER A 110 15.21 4.70 -18.42
C SER A 110 13.75 4.29 -18.45
N ARG A 111 12.95 4.85 -19.38
CA ARG A 111 11.50 4.58 -19.51
C ARG A 111 10.73 4.76 -18.18
N LEU A 112 11.14 5.73 -17.38
CA LEU A 112 10.49 6.10 -16.12
C LEU A 112 9.63 7.36 -16.32
N GLN A 113 8.54 7.46 -15.56
CA GLN A 113 7.80 8.71 -15.45
C GLN A 113 8.46 9.63 -14.41
N LEU A 114 8.88 10.81 -14.82
CA LEU A 114 9.27 11.91 -13.95
C LEU A 114 8.02 12.62 -13.42
N LEU A 115 7.81 12.58 -12.10
CA LEU A 115 6.68 13.20 -11.41
C LEU A 115 7.08 14.59 -10.91
N ARG A 116 6.31 15.62 -11.25
CA ARG A 116 6.61 17.00 -10.85
C ARG A 116 5.43 17.62 -10.11
N ALA A 117 5.66 18.13 -8.90
CA ALA A 117 4.60 18.65 -8.02
C ALA A 117 4.22 20.13 -8.27
N THR A 118 4.98 20.91 -9.04
CA THR A 118 4.65 22.33 -9.29
C THR A 118 5.00 22.81 -10.71
N PRO A 119 4.07 23.51 -11.38
CA PRO A 119 4.37 24.37 -12.51
C PRO A 119 4.82 25.70 -11.92
N SER A 120 6.13 25.92 -11.81
CA SER A 120 6.60 27.31 -11.73
C SER A 120 6.50 27.90 -13.13
N ASP A 121 5.84 29.05 -13.25
CA ASP A 121 5.48 29.76 -14.49
C ASP A 121 6.67 30.14 -15.41
N THR A 122 7.90 29.78 -15.04
CA THR A 122 9.13 30.17 -15.73
C THR A 122 9.61 29.16 -16.76
N TRP A 123 9.00 27.98 -16.86
CA TRP A 123 9.43 26.95 -17.80
C TRP A 123 8.27 26.64 -18.74
N GLY A 124 8.34 27.13 -19.98
CA GLY A 124 7.31 26.96 -21.01
C GLY A 124 6.87 25.50 -21.17
N ARG A 125 5.74 25.28 -21.86
CA ARG A 125 5.09 23.96 -22.08
C ARG A 125 6.05 22.91 -22.67
N LEU A 126 6.88 22.29 -21.84
CA LEU A 126 7.65 21.11 -22.18
C LEU A 126 6.76 19.91 -21.88
N GLN A 127 5.89 19.56 -22.84
CA GLN A 127 5.12 18.32 -22.80
C GLN A 127 6.03 17.18 -23.28
N HIS A 128 6.70 16.49 -22.35
CA HIS A 128 7.44 15.26 -22.64
C HIS A 128 6.64 14.05 -22.16
N ALA A 129 6.68 12.95 -22.92
CA ALA A 129 6.03 11.69 -22.53
C ALA A 129 6.49 11.18 -21.15
N ALA A 130 7.74 11.50 -20.76
CA ALA A 130 8.30 11.16 -19.47
C ALA A 130 7.92 12.13 -18.34
N LEU A 131 7.24 13.27 -18.58
CA LEU A 131 6.86 14.22 -17.53
C LEU A 131 5.38 14.11 -17.19
N LEU A 132 5.06 13.84 -15.92
CA LEU A 132 3.69 13.92 -15.40
C LEU A 132 3.58 15.15 -14.50
N ASP A 133 2.72 16.10 -14.90
CA ASP A 133 2.34 17.25 -14.07
C ASP A 133 1.38 16.79 -12.96
N ALA A 134 1.92 16.70 -11.74
CA ALA A 134 1.19 16.22 -10.57
C ALA A 134 0.53 17.36 -9.78
N SER A 135 0.40 18.57 -10.35
CA SER A 135 -0.22 19.72 -9.67
C SER A 135 -1.66 19.47 -9.20
N ASP A 136 -2.44 18.73 -9.99
CA ASP A 136 -3.80 18.33 -9.66
C ASP A 136 -3.87 17.08 -8.76
N ILE A 137 -2.72 16.51 -8.41
CA ILE A 137 -2.60 15.32 -7.57
C ILE A 137 -2.21 15.72 -6.15
N ALA A 138 -2.88 15.14 -5.16
CA ALA A 138 -2.52 15.38 -3.76
C ALA A 138 -1.41 14.42 -3.34
N VAL A 139 -0.25 14.95 -2.95
CA VAL A 139 0.81 14.17 -2.30
C VAL A 139 0.64 14.29 -0.79
N VAL A 140 0.36 13.18 -0.12
CA VAL A 140 0.07 13.17 1.32
C VAL A 140 1.16 12.36 2.05
N PRO A 141 1.90 12.96 2.99
CA PRO A 141 2.88 12.23 3.80
C PRO A 141 2.19 11.24 4.74
N MET A 142 2.72 10.03 4.78
CA MET A 142 2.34 9.02 5.76
C MET A 142 3.31 9.08 6.94
N PRO A 143 2.86 9.48 8.15
CA PRO A 143 3.69 9.41 9.34
C PRO A 143 4.03 7.95 9.66
N ARG A 144 5.21 7.74 10.25
CA ARG A 144 5.60 6.44 10.81
C ARG A 144 4.95 6.21 12.17
N GLY A 145 5.03 4.96 12.63
CA GLY A 145 4.58 4.56 13.95
C GLY A 145 3.09 4.17 14.01
N PRO A 146 2.60 3.84 15.21
CA PRO A 146 1.31 3.18 15.39
C PRO A 146 0.15 4.00 14.82
N ASP A 147 0.13 5.32 15.00
CA ASP A 147 -1.05 6.11 14.60
C ASP A 147 -0.91 6.71 13.20
N GLY A 148 0.18 6.41 12.50
CA GLY A 148 0.47 6.90 11.15
C GLY A 148 -0.63 6.61 10.15
N GLY A 149 -1.19 5.40 10.18
CA GLY A 149 -2.32 5.01 9.33
C GLY A 149 -3.58 5.83 9.54
N ALA A 150 -3.96 6.06 10.80
CA ALA A 150 -5.15 6.86 11.13
C ALA A 150 -4.95 8.34 10.79
N ALA A 151 -3.74 8.88 11.00
CA ALA A 151 -3.38 10.23 10.60
C ALA A 151 -3.42 10.39 9.08
N PHE A 152 -2.82 9.46 8.33
CA PHE A 152 -2.85 9.46 6.87
C PHE A 152 -4.29 9.43 6.32
N ALA A 153 -5.11 8.50 6.80
CA ALA A 153 -6.51 8.40 6.37
C ALA A 153 -7.32 9.68 6.68
N ARG A 154 -7.00 10.38 7.78
CA ARG A 154 -7.63 11.67 8.11
C ARG A 154 -7.23 12.77 7.12
N SER A 155 -5.95 12.85 6.77
CA SER A 155 -5.45 13.80 5.77
C SER A 155 -6.03 13.51 4.39
N LEU A 156 -6.10 12.24 3.99
CA LEU A 156 -6.65 11.83 2.69
C LEU A 156 -8.10 12.32 2.50
N ARG A 157 -8.94 12.27 3.54
CA ARG A 157 -10.32 12.78 3.48
C ARG A 157 -10.43 14.26 3.13
N GLN A 158 -9.38 15.05 3.35
CA GLN A 158 -9.34 16.47 2.98
C GLN A 158 -9.12 16.67 1.46
N HIS A 159 -8.75 15.62 0.74
CA HIS A 159 -8.48 15.63 -0.69
C HIS A 159 -9.52 14.82 -1.48
N SER A 160 -10.74 14.69 -0.95
CA SER A 160 -11.83 13.98 -1.64
C SER A 160 -12.04 14.52 -3.06
N GLY A 161 -12.08 13.63 -4.05
CA GLY A 161 -12.29 14.00 -5.45
C GLY A 161 -11.02 14.27 -6.26
N ARG A 162 -9.83 14.06 -5.67
CA ARG A 162 -8.54 14.09 -6.38
C ARG A 162 -7.82 12.75 -6.24
N PRO A 163 -6.95 12.37 -7.20
CA PRO A 163 -6.00 11.29 -6.98
C PRO A 163 -5.06 11.66 -5.83
N VAL A 164 -4.73 10.67 -4.99
CA VAL A 164 -3.88 10.86 -3.82
C VAL A 164 -2.69 9.91 -3.90
N TRP A 165 -1.48 10.46 -3.89
CA TRP A 165 -0.25 9.69 -3.82
C TRP A 165 0.32 9.73 -2.40
N ALA A 166 0.55 8.55 -1.82
CA ALA A 166 1.10 8.43 -0.48
C ALA A 166 2.61 8.59 -0.52
N LEU A 167 3.15 9.55 0.24
CA LEU A 167 4.58 9.72 0.44
C LEU A 167 5.00 8.89 1.66
N LEU A 168 5.68 7.76 1.39
CA LEU A 168 6.06 6.75 2.37
C LEU A 168 7.54 6.92 2.76
N PRO A 169 7.84 7.29 4.01
CA PRO A 169 9.23 7.49 4.43
C PRO A 169 9.97 6.15 4.50
N VAL A 170 11.05 6.05 3.74
CA VAL A 170 12.03 4.95 3.76
C VAL A 170 13.42 5.44 4.16
N SER A 171 13.46 6.58 4.87
CA SER A 171 14.66 7.20 5.42
C SER A 171 14.61 7.29 6.95
N ALA A 172 15.75 7.60 7.54
CA ALA A 172 15.89 7.94 8.95
C ALA A 172 16.86 9.10 9.13
N ARG A 173 16.55 10.02 10.04
CA ARG A 173 17.50 11.06 10.46
C ARG A 173 18.44 10.49 11.51
N THR A 174 19.74 10.58 11.28
CA THR A 174 20.70 10.12 12.31
C THR A 174 20.83 11.15 13.42
N GLY A 175 21.01 10.68 14.66
CA GLY A 175 21.24 11.53 15.83
C GLY A 175 19.99 11.90 16.64
N ASN A 176 18.78 11.57 16.18
CA ASN A 176 17.53 11.76 16.94
C ASN A 176 16.86 10.44 17.38
N GLY A 177 17.55 9.32 17.22
CA GLY A 177 17.04 7.97 17.55
C GLY A 177 16.16 7.34 16.47
N GLU A 178 15.91 8.00 15.34
CA GLU A 178 15.24 7.36 14.21
C GLU A 178 16.12 6.27 13.59
N THR A 179 15.48 5.16 13.23
CA THR A 179 16.08 4.04 12.49
C THR A 179 15.35 3.86 11.17
N LEU A 180 16.01 3.28 10.15
CA LEU A 180 15.30 2.88 8.94
C LEU A 180 14.11 1.97 9.29
N PRO A 181 12.96 2.11 8.62
CA PRO A 181 11.85 1.19 8.86
C PRO A 181 12.25 -0.24 8.49
N ASP A 182 11.75 -1.21 9.23
CA ASP A 182 11.95 -2.61 8.87
C ASP A 182 11.03 -3.02 7.71
N PRO A 183 11.31 -4.15 7.03
CA PRO A 183 10.47 -4.63 5.92
C PRO A 183 8.98 -4.81 6.25
N ALA A 184 8.63 -5.16 7.50
CA ALA A 184 7.25 -5.33 7.90
C ALA A 184 6.56 -3.97 8.09
N GLU A 185 7.28 -2.98 8.62
CA GLU A 185 6.80 -1.60 8.76
C GLU A 185 6.49 -0.98 7.39
N VAL A 186 7.35 -1.12 6.38
CA VAL A 186 7.05 -0.58 5.03
C VAL A 186 5.89 -1.31 4.34
N GLN A 187 5.71 -2.61 4.57
CA GLN A 187 4.55 -3.34 4.07
C GLN A 187 3.26 -2.80 4.69
N VAL A 188 3.25 -2.62 6.01
CA VAL A 188 2.11 -2.03 6.72
C VAL A 188 1.84 -0.63 6.17
N MET A 189 2.84 0.24 6.08
CA MET A 189 2.66 1.60 5.55
C MET A 189 2.02 1.60 4.15
N ALA A 190 2.57 0.84 3.21
CA ALA A 190 2.04 0.77 1.86
C ALA A 190 0.60 0.26 1.82
N PHE A 191 0.30 -0.86 2.47
CA PHE A 191 -1.04 -1.44 2.41
C PHE A 191 -2.06 -0.63 3.21
N THR A 192 -1.69 0.01 4.32
CA THR A 192 -2.56 0.96 5.00
C THR A 192 -2.89 2.15 4.10
N ALA A 193 -1.90 2.71 3.37
CA ALA A 193 -2.14 3.79 2.43
C ALA A 193 -3.05 3.37 1.26
N LEU A 194 -2.80 2.20 0.67
CA LEU A 194 -3.63 1.62 -0.39
C LEU A 194 -5.07 1.38 0.08
N MET A 195 -5.25 0.79 1.26
CA MET A 195 -6.57 0.53 1.84
C MET A 195 -7.30 1.81 2.23
N ALA A 196 -6.55 2.88 2.53
CA ALA A 196 -7.11 4.20 2.75
C ALA A 196 -7.46 4.93 1.44
N GLY A 197 -7.19 4.36 0.25
CA GLY A 197 -7.57 4.92 -1.05
C GLY A 197 -6.46 5.63 -1.81
N ALA A 198 -5.19 5.46 -1.43
CA ALA A 198 -4.08 6.00 -2.22
C ALA A 198 -4.05 5.37 -3.62
N THR A 199 -3.89 6.21 -4.64
CA THR A 199 -3.83 5.86 -6.07
C THR A 199 -2.41 5.87 -6.63
N GLY A 200 -1.43 5.92 -5.74
CA GLY A 200 0.00 5.90 -6.06
C GLY A 200 0.84 5.91 -4.79
N LEU A 201 2.07 5.40 -4.86
CA LEU A 201 3.02 5.35 -3.76
C LEU A 201 4.34 6.00 -4.17
N ILE A 202 4.87 6.86 -3.30
CA ILE A 202 6.17 7.50 -3.44
C ILE A 202 7.02 7.08 -2.25
N TRP A 203 8.03 6.27 -2.50
CA TRP A 203 9.02 5.88 -1.51
C TRP A 203 10.03 7.03 -1.34
N HIS A 204 10.00 7.68 -0.18
CA HIS A 204 10.79 8.88 0.11
C HIS A 204 12.04 8.55 0.90
N GLY A 205 13.21 8.74 0.26
CA GLY A 205 14.50 8.62 0.92
C GLY A 205 15.44 7.64 0.22
N GLU A 206 15.85 7.95 -1.00
CA GLU A 206 17.02 7.28 -1.59
C GLU A 206 18.28 7.58 -0.77
N ASP A 207 19.16 6.60 -0.60
CA ASP A 207 20.48 6.80 -0.03
C ASP A 207 21.47 7.28 -1.10
N ASN A 208 21.86 8.53 -1.00
CA ASN A 208 22.84 9.16 -1.88
C ASN A 208 23.63 10.24 -1.12
N TYR A 209 24.62 10.85 -1.78
CA TYR A 209 25.46 11.85 -1.11
C TYR A 209 24.66 13.05 -0.60
N ALA A 210 23.62 13.52 -1.30
CA ALA A 210 22.82 14.66 -0.90
C ALA A 210 22.05 14.35 0.40
N ALA A 211 21.40 13.19 0.47
CA ALA A 211 20.74 12.70 1.68
C ALA A 211 21.73 12.61 2.86
N ARG A 212 22.94 12.09 2.64
CA ARG A 212 23.97 12.00 3.69
C ARG A 212 24.47 13.36 4.17
N ASN A 213 24.59 14.34 3.28
CA ASN A 213 24.94 15.71 3.66
C ASN A 213 23.81 16.39 4.46
N ALA A 214 22.56 15.96 4.28
CA ALA A 214 21.41 16.41 5.07
C ALA A 214 21.24 15.64 6.40
N GLY A 215 22.18 14.74 6.75
CA GLY A 215 22.11 13.92 7.97
C GLY A 215 21.06 12.80 7.91
N MET A 216 20.69 12.37 6.70
CA MET A 216 19.67 11.36 6.45
C MET A 216 20.30 10.08 5.91
N LEU A 217 19.84 8.93 6.41
CA LEU A 217 20.10 7.61 5.87
C LEU A 217 18.88 7.18 5.05
N GLY A 218 19.08 6.71 3.82
CA GLY A 218 18.02 6.24 2.93
C GLY A 218 18.14 4.78 2.51
N ILE A 219 17.45 4.39 1.43
CA ILE A 219 17.58 3.10 0.77
C ILE A 219 18.38 3.18 -0.54
N ALA A 220 19.25 2.21 -0.77
CA ALA A 220 19.91 2.00 -2.05
C ALA A 220 20.23 0.51 -2.25
N PRO A 221 20.44 0.04 -3.48
CA PRO A 221 20.87 -1.35 -3.73
C PRO A 221 22.32 -1.59 -3.31
N ALA A 222 23.18 -0.60 -3.53
CA ALA A 222 24.60 -0.64 -3.21
C ALA A 222 25.03 0.60 -2.39
N PRO A 223 24.48 0.78 -1.18
CA PRO A 223 24.81 1.92 -0.34
C PRO A 223 26.29 1.88 0.05
N GLN A 224 26.93 3.04 0.11
CA GLN A 224 28.32 3.19 0.52
C GLN A 224 28.40 3.62 1.98
N SER A 225 29.47 3.21 2.68
CA SER A 225 29.72 3.71 4.04
C SER A 225 30.05 5.20 4.05
N ASP A 226 30.67 5.68 2.98
CA ASP A 226 31.03 7.08 2.77
C ASP A 226 30.98 7.35 1.27
N TYR A 227 30.16 8.32 0.84
CA TYR A 227 30.09 8.73 -0.56
C TYR A 227 31.26 9.65 -0.96
N GLY A 228 32.06 10.14 0.00
CA GLY A 228 33.24 10.98 -0.25
C GLY A 228 32.93 12.39 -0.76
N VAL A 229 31.65 12.77 -0.85
CA VAL A 229 31.21 14.09 -1.34
C VAL A 229 30.66 14.90 -0.17
N GLN A 230 31.29 16.03 0.11
CA GLN A 230 30.78 17.05 1.03
C GLN A 230 30.22 18.22 0.24
N THR A 231 28.95 18.50 0.43
CA THR A 231 28.33 19.75 -0.04
C THR A 231 28.63 20.84 0.99
N GLY A 232 28.80 22.09 0.56
CA GLY A 232 29.32 23.22 1.37
C GLY A 232 28.51 23.68 2.60
N THR A 233 27.74 22.79 3.23
CA THR A 233 26.92 23.04 4.44
C THR A 233 27.74 23.13 5.73
N GLY A 234 29.06 22.89 5.68
CA GLY A 234 29.98 23.01 6.82
C GLY A 234 29.87 21.88 7.86
N LEU A 235 28.89 21.00 7.74
CA LEU A 235 28.76 19.78 8.55
C LEU A 235 29.39 18.60 7.81
N PRO A 236 30.10 17.68 8.50
CA PRO A 236 30.57 16.47 7.86
C PRO A 236 29.39 15.62 7.39
N ALA A 237 29.46 15.14 6.15
CA ALA A 237 28.48 14.20 5.62
C ALA A 237 28.37 12.96 6.53
N LEU A 238 27.14 12.48 6.72
CA LEU A 238 26.87 11.29 7.51
C LEU A 238 27.61 10.08 6.93
N LYS A 239 28.45 9.44 7.74
CA LYS A 239 29.07 8.14 7.43
C LYS A 239 28.21 7.01 7.97
N ALA A 240 27.87 6.05 7.10
CA ALA A 240 27.07 4.90 7.47
C ALA A 240 27.91 3.85 8.19
N THR A 241 27.38 3.26 9.25
CA THR A 241 27.95 2.05 9.84
C THR A 241 27.71 0.83 8.93
N PRO A 242 28.45 -0.28 9.09
CA PRO A 242 28.14 -1.52 8.37
C PRO A 242 26.70 -2.01 8.59
N GLY A 243 26.14 -1.77 9.79
CA GLY A 243 24.74 -2.08 10.10
C GLY A 243 23.76 -1.25 9.27
N ASP A 244 24.04 0.04 9.09
CA ASP A 244 23.23 0.96 8.27
C ASP A 244 23.25 0.56 6.80
N VAL A 245 24.44 0.26 6.25
CA VAL A 245 24.61 -0.23 4.87
C VAL A 245 23.78 -1.50 4.65
N ALA A 246 23.84 -2.44 5.60
CA ALA A 246 23.07 -3.68 5.53
C ALA A 246 21.56 -3.44 5.65
N ALA A 247 21.12 -2.53 6.54
CA ALA A 247 19.72 -2.16 6.70
C ALA A 247 19.14 -1.49 5.45
N SER A 248 19.88 -0.52 4.88
CA SER A 248 19.52 0.18 3.64
C SER A 248 19.33 -0.79 2.47
N ARG A 249 20.28 -1.71 2.25
CA ARG A 249 20.17 -2.74 1.19
C ARG A 249 19.03 -3.71 1.41
N ARG A 250 18.81 -4.18 2.66
CA ARG A 250 17.69 -5.07 2.97
C ARG A 250 16.35 -4.38 2.69
N LEU A 251 16.23 -3.10 3.06
CA LEU A 251 15.02 -2.33 2.85
C LEU A 251 14.77 -2.05 1.36
N TRP A 252 15.80 -1.72 0.58
CA TRP A 252 15.70 -1.63 -0.88
C TRP A 252 15.13 -2.91 -1.50
N THR A 253 15.67 -4.07 -1.09
CA THR A 253 15.22 -5.37 -1.58
C THR A 253 13.75 -5.64 -1.21
N ALA A 254 13.35 -5.28 0.01
CA ALA A 254 11.96 -5.41 0.47
C ALA A 254 11.01 -4.52 -0.34
N VAL A 255 11.37 -3.24 -0.58
CA VAL A 255 10.59 -2.30 -1.38
C VAL A 255 10.44 -2.79 -2.82
N MET A 256 11.50 -3.31 -3.44
CA MET A 256 11.44 -3.91 -4.78
C MET A 256 10.45 -5.09 -4.83
N GLN A 257 10.53 -6.01 -3.86
CA GLN A 257 9.59 -7.15 -3.78
C GLN A 257 8.15 -6.68 -3.58
N LEU A 258 7.96 -5.65 -2.77
CA LEU A 258 6.67 -5.05 -2.48
C LEU A 258 6.09 -4.33 -3.71
N ASN A 259 6.90 -3.58 -4.47
CA ASN A 259 6.52 -2.96 -5.74
C ASN A 259 6.02 -4.00 -6.74
N ARG A 260 6.76 -5.10 -6.94
CA ARG A 260 6.33 -6.21 -7.80
C ARG A 260 4.99 -6.80 -7.38
N ARG A 261 4.78 -6.96 -6.08
CA ARG A 261 3.53 -7.50 -5.53
C ARG A 261 2.39 -6.52 -5.77
N ILE A 262 2.57 -5.25 -5.45
CA ILE A 262 1.56 -4.20 -5.65
C ILE A 262 1.22 -4.05 -7.12
N ALA A 263 2.20 -4.04 -8.02
CA ALA A 263 1.97 -3.94 -9.47
C ALA A 263 1.01 -5.02 -10.00
N LYS A 264 1.08 -6.25 -9.47
CA LYS A 264 0.14 -7.33 -9.82
C LYS A 264 -1.28 -7.10 -9.29
N LEU A 265 -1.42 -6.31 -8.23
CA LEU A 265 -2.69 -6.00 -7.57
C LEU A 265 -3.33 -4.71 -8.09
N VAL A 266 -2.56 -3.83 -8.74
CA VAL A 266 -3.01 -2.51 -9.25
C VAL A 266 -4.35 -2.59 -10.00
N PRO A 267 -4.58 -3.53 -10.95
CA PRO A 267 -5.86 -3.59 -11.65
C PRO A 267 -7.07 -3.79 -10.75
N ALA A 268 -6.92 -4.50 -9.62
CA ALA A 268 -7.97 -4.68 -8.63
C ALA A 268 -8.01 -3.52 -7.61
N LEU A 269 -6.86 -2.99 -7.20
CA LEU A 269 -6.75 -1.89 -6.24
C LEU A 269 -7.40 -0.60 -6.75
N LEU A 270 -7.28 -0.33 -8.05
CA LEU A 270 -7.85 0.87 -8.67
C LEU A 270 -9.36 0.77 -8.95
N GLN A 271 -9.92 -0.43 -8.98
CA GLN A 271 -11.36 -0.61 -9.14
C GLN A 271 -12.11 -0.16 -7.87
N PRO A 272 -13.39 0.21 -8.00
CA PRO A 272 -14.27 0.36 -6.84
C PRO A 272 -14.25 -0.90 -5.95
N ASP A 273 -14.58 -0.74 -4.68
CA ASP A 273 -14.71 -1.87 -3.76
C ASP A 273 -15.84 -2.80 -4.23
N ALA A 274 -15.70 -4.10 -3.93
CA ALA A 274 -16.75 -5.06 -4.24
C ALA A 274 -18.01 -4.77 -3.41
N ALA A 275 -19.18 -4.93 -4.02
CA ALA A 275 -20.46 -4.67 -3.35
C ALA A 275 -20.90 -5.79 -2.40
N ASP A 276 -20.25 -6.96 -2.45
CA ASP A 276 -20.57 -8.10 -1.60
C ASP A 276 -20.35 -7.77 -0.11
N PRO A 277 -21.40 -7.82 0.73
CA PRO A 277 -21.25 -7.57 2.16
C PRO A 277 -20.50 -8.73 2.80
N TYR A 278 -19.57 -8.40 3.69
CA TYR A 278 -18.81 -9.35 4.49
C TYR A 278 -18.56 -8.81 5.90
N THR A 279 -18.36 -9.73 6.83
CA THR A 279 -17.99 -9.45 8.21
C THR A 279 -16.59 -9.98 8.46
N LEU A 280 -15.75 -9.15 9.08
CA LEU A 280 -14.47 -9.57 9.65
C LEU A 280 -14.59 -9.53 11.17
N ALA A 281 -14.18 -10.59 11.85
CA ALA A 281 -14.24 -10.68 13.29
C ALA A 281 -12.97 -11.33 13.83
N ILE A 282 -12.55 -10.94 15.04
CA ILE A 282 -11.33 -11.47 15.68
C ILE A 282 -11.69 -12.41 16.82
N GLY A 283 -10.86 -13.44 17.03
CA GLY A 283 -11.10 -14.44 18.06
C GLY A 283 -10.76 -13.94 19.47
N GLY A 284 -11.61 -14.28 20.45
CA GLY A 284 -11.18 -14.54 21.83
C GLY A 284 -10.50 -13.41 22.62
N ARG A 285 -10.74 -12.15 22.30
CA ARG A 285 -10.09 -11.05 23.04
C ARG A 285 -10.73 -10.73 24.38
N ARG A 286 -9.87 -10.56 25.40
CA ARG A 286 -10.26 -9.99 26.70
C ARG A 286 -10.45 -8.49 26.57
N SER A 287 -11.46 -7.94 27.27
CA SER A 287 -11.85 -6.52 27.25
C SER A 287 -10.70 -5.53 27.58
N SER A 288 -9.60 -6.00 28.17
CA SER A 288 -8.46 -5.18 28.60
C SER A 288 -7.36 -4.96 27.55
N GLU A 289 -7.45 -5.56 26.36
CA GLU A 289 -6.40 -5.44 25.33
C GLU A 289 -6.59 -4.19 24.45
N ALA A 290 -5.48 -3.59 23.98
CA ALA A 290 -5.49 -2.41 23.10
C ALA A 290 -6.21 -2.72 21.78
N PRO A 291 -7.11 -1.86 21.27
CA PRO A 291 -8.09 -2.21 20.24
C PRO A 291 -7.44 -2.86 19.01
N PRO A 292 -8.14 -3.82 18.38
CA PRO A 292 -7.60 -4.55 17.25
C PRO A 292 -7.27 -3.61 16.11
N ARG A 293 -6.11 -3.84 15.49
CA ARG A 293 -5.63 -3.06 14.35
C ARG A 293 -5.63 -3.88 13.08
N LEU A 294 -6.64 -4.75 12.96
CA LEU A 294 -6.90 -5.54 11.78
C LEU A 294 -7.81 -4.74 10.85
N ARG A 295 -7.38 -4.57 9.60
CA ARG A 295 -8.14 -3.90 8.54
C ARG A 295 -8.39 -4.90 7.43
N SER A 296 -9.47 -4.69 6.68
CA SER A 296 -9.69 -5.42 5.44
C SER A 296 -10.26 -4.55 4.33
N LEU A 297 -10.03 -4.99 3.09
CA LEU A 297 -10.53 -4.38 1.85
C LEU A 297 -10.93 -5.50 0.89
N LEU A 298 -12.14 -5.41 0.33
CA LEU A 298 -12.64 -6.36 -0.65
C LEU A 298 -12.70 -5.71 -2.04
N LYS A 299 -11.98 -6.28 -3.00
CA LYS A 299 -11.92 -5.83 -4.39
C LYS A 299 -12.50 -6.87 -5.34
N PRO A 300 -13.08 -6.45 -6.48
CA PRO A 300 -13.34 -7.37 -7.58
C PRO A 300 -12.03 -7.97 -8.11
N ALA A 301 -12.11 -9.22 -8.59
CA ALA A 301 -11.04 -9.91 -9.28
C ALA A 301 -11.53 -10.47 -10.63
N GLU A 302 -10.61 -11.03 -11.41
CA GLU A 302 -10.92 -11.64 -12.70
C GLU A 302 -11.99 -12.74 -12.59
N ASN A 303 -12.73 -12.96 -13.69
CA ASN A 303 -13.75 -14.02 -13.82
C ASN A 303 -14.89 -13.96 -12.79
N GLY A 304 -15.18 -12.77 -12.23
CA GLY A 304 -16.22 -12.58 -11.22
C GLY A 304 -15.83 -13.09 -9.83
N GLY A 305 -14.53 -13.33 -9.59
CA GLY A 305 -14.00 -13.60 -8.27
C GLY A 305 -13.84 -12.33 -7.44
N LEU A 306 -13.43 -12.51 -6.19
CA LEU A 306 -13.13 -11.45 -5.24
C LEU A 306 -11.69 -11.58 -4.73
N LEU A 307 -11.06 -10.44 -4.47
CA LEU A 307 -9.79 -10.32 -3.78
C LEU A 307 -10.04 -9.70 -2.41
N LEU A 308 -9.84 -10.46 -1.34
CA LEU A 308 -9.84 -9.92 0.02
C LEU A 308 -8.41 -9.65 0.47
N ILE A 309 -8.15 -8.43 0.90
CA ILE A 309 -6.91 -7.98 1.50
C ILE A 309 -7.15 -7.83 2.99
N VAL A 310 -6.34 -8.50 3.82
CA VAL A 310 -6.40 -8.40 5.28
C VAL A 310 -5.04 -7.97 5.80
N LEU A 311 -5.00 -6.85 6.53
CA LEU A 311 -3.78 -6.26 7.06
C LEU A 311 -3.86 -6.23 8.58
N ASN A 312 -2.82 -6.76 9.25
CA ASN A 312 -2.65 -6.64 10.68
C ASN A 312 -1.60 -5.56 10.96
N GLU A 313 -1.98 -4.42 11.52
CA GLU A 313 -1.06 -3.35 11.91
C GLU A 313 -0.54 -3.52 13.36
N ALA A 314 -1.00 -4.54 14.08
CA ALA A 314 -0.62 -4.79 15.46
C ALA A 314 0.77 -5.46 15.57
N ALA A 315 1.37 -5.32 16.74
CA ALA A 315 2.65 -5.95 17.08
C ALA A 315 2.51 -7.44 17.45
N GLN A 316 1.30 -7.99 17.44
CA GLN A 316 0.99 -9.37 17.78
C GLN A 316 0.26 -10.05 16.63
N ALA A 317 0.39 -11.38 16.54
CA ALA A 317 -0.40 -12.17 15.60
C ALA A 317 -1.87 -12.17 16.04
N GLU A 318 -2.78 -12.27 15.07
CA GLU A 318 -4.21 -12.23 15.30
C GLU A 318 -4.88 -13.42 14.60
N GLU A 319 -5.85 -14.04 15.27
CA GLU A 319 -6.77 -14.99 14.66
C GLU A 319 -8.05 -14.27 14.27
N PHE A 320 -8.55 -14.56 13.08
CA PHE A 320 -9.74 -13.91 12.57
C PHE A 320 -10.65 -14.87 11.81
N ARG A 321 -11.89 -14.42 11.64
CA ARG A 321 -12.93 -15.07 10.87
C ARG A 321 -13.53 -14.09 9.90
N VAL A 322 -13.78 -14.55 8.69
CA VAL A 322 -14.50 -13.81 7.66
C VAL A 322 -15.80 -14.54 7.37
N GLY A 323 -16.89 -13.79 7.24
CA GLY A 323 -18.18 -14.31 6.81
C GLY A 323 -18.78 -13.50 5.67
N PHE A 324 -19.34 -14.20 4.69
CA PHE A 324 -20.11 -13.63 3.60
C PHE A 324 -21.57 -14.00 3.74
N SER A 325 -22.45 -13.19 3.14
CA SER A 325 -23.89 -13.50 3.06
C SER A 325 -24.21 -14.69 2.13
N ARG A 326 -23.27 -15.06 1.25
CA ARG A 326 -23.39 -16.17 0.29
C ARG A 326 -22.42 -17.29 0.63
N ALA A 327 -22.80 -18.52 0.28
CA ALA A 327 -21.94 -19.69 0.43
C ALA A 327 -20.63 -19.54 -0.35
N LEU A 328 -19.53 -20.00 0.23
CA LEU A 328 -18.22 -19.98 -0.41
C LEU A 328 -18.10 -21.17 -1.35
N ARG A 329 -17.80 -20.89 -2.62
CA ARG A 329 -17.45 -21.93 -3.59
C ARG A 329 -15.96 -22.28 -3.51
N ALA A 330 -15.10 -21.29 -3.31
CA ALA A 330 -13.67 -21.46 -3.17
C ALA A 330 -13.04 -20.31 -2.38
N VAL A 331 -12.03 -20.63 -1.58
CA VAL A 331 -11.13 -19.66 -0.92
C VAL A 331 -9.71 -20.20 -1.02
N SER A 332 -8.77 -19.35 -1.41
CA SER A 332 -7.34 -19.69 -1.46
C SER A 332 -6.49 -18.48 -1.09
N ARG A 333 -5.36 -18.71 -0.42
CA ARG A 333 -4.35 -17.67 -0.21
C ARG A 333 -3.58 -17.42 -1.51
N VAL A 334 -3.19 -16.17 -1.73
CA VAL A 334 -2.46 -15.76 -2.95
C VAL A 334 -0.96 -16.01 -2.84
N ASP A 335 -0.39 -15.79 -1.65
CA ASP A 335 1.07 -15.76 -1.46
C ASP A 335 1.65 -17.10 -1.00
N ASP A 336 0.81 -18.01 -0.51
CA ASP A 336 1.22 -19.34 -0.06
C ASP A 336 0.10 -20.37 -0.34
N ALA A 337 0.48 -21.65 -0.32
CA ALA A 337 -0.42 -22.77 -0.57
C ALA A 337 -1.00 -23.38 0.72
N GLU A 338 -0.88 -22.68 1.86
CA GLU A 338 -1.43 -23.19 3.11
C GLU A 338 -2.96 -23.23 3.04
N ALA A 339 -3.53 -24.30 3.59
CA ALA A 339 -4.96 -24.49 3.61
C ALA A 339 -5.63 -23.48 4.53
N VAL A 340 -6.74 -22.91 4.07
CA VAL A 340 -7.62 -22.05 4.87
C VAL A 340 -8.74 -22.91 5.46
N ALA A 341 -9.04 -22.74 6.75
CA ALA A 341 -10.15 -23.46 7.38
C ALA A 341 -11.48 -22.86 6.92
N VAL A 342 -12.23 -23.59 6.08
CA VAL A 342 -13.48 -23.12 5.47
C VAL A 342 -14.70 -23.85 6.03
N ASP A 343 -15.80 -23.13 6.17
CA ASP A 343 -17.16 -23.65 6.35
C ASP A 343 -18.01 -23.10 5.19
N PRO A 344 -17.99 -23.80 4.04
CA PRO A 344 -18.46 -23.26 2.78
C PRO A 344 -19.98 -23.03 2.78
N GLU A 345 -20.73 -23.92 3.42
CA GLU A 345 -22.20 -23.84 3.50
C GLU A 345 -22.66 -22.59 4.27
N ARG A 346 -21.91 -22.19 5.29
CA ARG A 346 -22.20 -20.98 6.07
C ARG A 346 -21.56 -19.71 5.50
N GLY A 347 -20.80 -19.82 4.41
CA GLY A 347 -20.10 -18.68 3.82
C GLY A 347 -18.95 -18.17 4.69
N LEU A 348 -18.34 -19.03 5.52
CA LEU A 348 -17.33 -18.63 6.52
C LEU A 348 -15.96 -19.22 6.22
N PHE A 349 -14.91 -18.49 6.59
CA PHE A 349 -13.58 -19.08 6.75
C PHE A 349 -12.83 -18.45 7.92
N ARG A 350 -11.84 -19.16 8.44
CA ARG A 350 -10.99 -18.72 9.55
C ARG A 350 -9.52 -18.79 9.15
N ASP A 351 -8.74 -17.85 9.67
CA ASP A 351 -7.31 -17.84 9.44
C ASP A 351 -6.55 -17.09 10.55
N SER A 352 -5.21 -17.14 10.50
CA SER A 352 -4.31 -16.35 11.33
C SER A 352 -3.40 -15.45 10.48
N ILE A 353 -3.04 -14.31 11.04
CA ILE A 353 -2.16 -13.33 10.42
C ILE A 353 -1.07 -12.93 11.40
N PRO A 354 0.22 -12.98 11.01
CA PRO A 354 1.30 -12.59 11.90
C PRO A 354 1.24 -11.11 12.26
N ALA A 355 2.00 -10.72 13.30
CA ALA A 355 2.23 -9.32 13.64
C ALA A 355 2.74 -8.55 12.41
N ARG A 356 2.19 -7.35 12.17
CA ARG A 356 2.54 -6.53 10.99
C ARG A 356 2.40 -7.29 9.66
N GLY A 357 1.51 -8.28 9.64
CA GLY A 357 1.31 -9.22 8.54
C GLY A 357 0.28 -8.74 7.52
N LEU A 358 0.34 -9.34 6.34
CA LEU A 358 -0.60 -9.14 5.24
C LEU A 358 -1.04 -10.49 4.68
N ARG A 359 -2.34 -10.66 4.49
CA ARG A 359 -2.93 -11.81 3.81
C ARG A 359 -3.77 -11.35 2.63
N LEU A 360 -3.65 -12.09 1.53
CA LEU A 360 -4.40 -11.88 0.30
C LEU A 360 -5.14 -13.17 -0.03
N TYR A 361 -6.44 -13.07 -0.28
CA TYR A 361 -7.30 -14.22 -0.59
C TYR A 361 -7.99 -14.03 -1.92
N ARG A 362 -8.01 -15.09 -2.75
CA ARG A 362 -8.95 -15.21 -3.86
C ARG A 362 -10.17 -15.97 -3.39
N ILE A 363 -11.33 -15.35 -3.56
CA ILE A 363 -12.62 -15.86 -3.09
C ILE A 363 -13.57 -15.98 -4.28
N THR A 364 -14.29 -17.10 -4.34
CA THR A 364 -15.42 -17.28 -5.26
C THR A 364 -16.65 -17.60 -4.44
N LEU A 365 -17.69 -16.79 -4.61
CA LEU A 365 -18.99 -17.01 -3.96
C LEU A 365 -19.92 -17.80 -4.88
N SER A 366 -20.87 -18.51 -4.28
CA SER A 366 -21.96 -19.14 -5.02
C SER A 366 -22.87 -18.08 -5.63
N ARG A 367 -23.45 -18.39 -6.80
CA ARG A 367 -24.33 -17.45 -7.52
C ARG A 367 -25.59 -17.15 -6.75
#